data_AF-A0A800C7I6-F1
#
_entry.id   AF-A0A800C7I6-F1
#
_cell.length_a   1.000
_cell.length_b   1.000
_cell.length_c   1.000
_cell.angle_alpha   90.00
_cell.angle_beta   90.00
_cell.angle_gamma   90.00
#
_symmetry.space_group_name_H-M   'P 1'
#
loop_
_entity.id
_entity.type
_entity.pdbx_description
1 polymer ?
#
loop_
_entity_poly.entity_id
_entity_poly.type
_entity_poly.pdbx_seq_one_letter_code
_entity_poly.pdbx_strand_id
1 'polypeptide(L)' 'MTRGLNKVIIIGNLGRDPEMRYTPSGKPVASFSLAANRDWITAEGEHRRETEWFNV' A
#
# COMPACT_ATOMS: atom_id res chain seq x y z
N MET A 1 -14.06 15.14 -22.60
CA MET A 1 -14.51 14.90 -21.20
C MET A 1 -13.64 13.81 -20.59
N THR A 2 -12.70 14.16 -19.70
CA THR A 2 -12.04 13.17 -18.84
C THR A 2 -12.85 13.04 -17.55
N ARG A 3 -13.90 12.22 -17.57
CA ARG A 3 -14.77 11.94 -16.40
C ARG A 3 -14.22 10.74 -15.61
N GLY A 4 -13.09 10.90 -14.93
CA GLY A 4 -12.56 9.85 -14.07
C GLY A 4 -11.74 10.42 -12.91
N LEU A 5 -12.03 9.97 -11.69
CA LEU A 5 -11.19 10.22 -10.52
C LEU A 5 -10.49 8.91 -10.15
N ASN A 6 -9.16 8.90 -10.20
CA ASN A 6 -8.35 7.85 -9.61
C ASN A 6 -7.59 8.46 -8.42
N LYS A 7 -7.97 8.07 -7.21
CA LYS A 7 -7.35 8.53 -5.96
C LYS A 7 -7.25 7.35 -5.01
N VAL A 8 -6.04 7.14 -4.49
CA VAL A 8 -5.74 6.09 -3.51
C VAL A 8 -5.22 6.75 -2.23
N ILE A 9 -5.75 6.36 -1.07
CA ILE A 9 -5.28 6.79 0.24
C ILE A 9 -5.02 5.50 1.03
N ILE A 10 -3.77 5.29 1.43
CA ILE A 10 -3.34 4.11 2.18
C ILE A 10 -2.65 4.58 3.46
N ILE A 11 -2.95 3.92 4.58
CA ILE A 11 -2.30 4.13 5.86
C ILE A 11 -1.84 2.76 6.34
N GLY A 12 -0.55 2.63 6.62
CA GLY A 12 0.05 1.36 6.99
C GLY A 12 1.49 1.54 7.47
N ASN A 13 2.17 0.43 7.66
CA ASN A 13 3.56 0.39 8.11
C ASN A 13 4.47 -0.08 6.97
N LEU A 14 5.71 0.42 6.93
CA LEU A 14 6.71 -0.06 5.98
C LEU A 14 7.03 -1.53 6.26
N GLY A 15 7.05 -2.35 5.21
CA GLY A 15 7.45 -3.77 5.31
C GLY A 15 8.95 -3.97 5.47
N ARG A 16 9.72 -3.01 4.95
CA ARG A 16 11.17 -2.94 4.97
C ARG A 16 11.60 -1.51 4.64
N ASP A 17 12.90 -1.24 4.80
CA ASP A 17 13.47 0.05 4.37
C ASP A 17 13.21 0.30 2.87
N PRO A 18 12.82 1.53 2.48
CA PRO A 18 12.62 1.88 1.07
C PRO A 18 13.89 1.69 0.24
N GLU A 19 13.72 1.19 -0.97
CA GLU A 19 14.81 1.02 -1.93
C GLU A 19 14.88 2.24 -2.86
N MET A 20 16.07 2.83 -2.99
CA MET A 20 16.32 3.94 -3.90
C MET A 20 17.04 3.48 -5.15
N ARG A 21 16.55 3.89 -6.32
CA ARG A 21 17.16 3.66 -7.63
C ARG A 21 17.15 4.92 -8.47
N TYR A 22 17.86 4.89 -9.60
CA TYR A 22 17.81 5.94 -10.61
C TYR A 22 17.33 5.35 -11.94
N THR A 23 16.50 6.09 -12.67
CA THR A 23 16.13 5.75 -14.05
C THR A 23 17.35 5.88 -14.97
N PRO A 24 17.32 5.33 -16.21
CA PRO A 24 18.38 5.58 -17.18
C PRO A 24 18.63 7.06 -17.48
N SER A 25 17.61 7.91 -17.31
CA SER A 25 17.69 9.36 -17.41
C SER A 25 18.16 10.07 -16.14
N GLY A 26 18.59 9.33 -15.11
CA GLY A 26 19.13 9.86 -13.86
C GLY A 26 18.09 10.39 -12.88
N LYS A 27 16.79 10.08 -13.06
CA LYS A 27 15.75 10.52 -12.10
C LYS A 27 15.71 9.58 -10.89
N PRO A 28 15.73 10.09 -9.65
CA PRO A 28 15.60 9.25 -8.46
C PRO A 28 14.18 8.66 -8.38
N VAL A 29 14.09 7.38 -8.03
CA VAL A 29 12.84 6.65 -7.80
C VAL A 29 13.00 5.85 -6.50
N ALA A 30 12.03 5.98 -5.61
CA ALA A 30 11.91 5.15 -4.41
C ALA A 30 10.87 4.05 -4.67
N SER A 31 11.12 2.85 -4.17
CA SER A 31 10.11 1.79 -4.11
C SER A 31 10.05 1.20 -2.70
N PHE A 32 8.84 1.01 -2.18
CA PHE A 32 8.64 0.47 -0.83
C PHE A 32 7.35 -0.33 -0.74
N SER A 33 7.29 -1.23 0.25
CA SER A 33 6.08 -1.98 0.55
C SER A 33 5.39 -1.44 1.79
N LEU A 34 4.05 -1.40 1.77
CA LEU A 34 3.21 -1.00 2.89
C LEU A 34 2.30 -2.15 3.30
N ALA A 35 2.28 -2.46 4.60
CA ALA A 35 1.32 -3.37 5.23
C ALA A 35 0.19 -2.55 5.87
N ALA A 36 -1.04 -2.69 5.36
CA ALA A 36 -2.24 -2.15 5.97
C ALA A 36 -3.07 -3.30 6.55
N ASN A 37 -3.62 -3.11 7.75
CA ASN A 37 -4.42 -4.14 8.40
C ASN A 37 -5.89 -3.81 8.26
N ARG A 38 -6.69 -4.84 7.95
CA ARG A 38 -8.13 -4.81 7.97
C ARG A 38 -8.61 -5.73 9.08
N ASP A 39 -9.29 -5.16 10.07
CA ASP A 39 -9.92 -5.90 11.17
C ASP A 39 -11.45 -5.89 10.99
N TRP A 40 -12.11 -7.03 11.16
CA TRP A 40 -13.57 -7.13 11.11
C TRP A 40 -14.09 -8.29 11.95
N ILE A 41 -15.39 -8.31 12.20
CA ILE A 41 -16.08 -9.42 12.90
C ILE A 41 -16.88 -10.19 11.85
N THR A 42 -16.80 -11.53 11.86
CA THR A 42 -17.56 -12.38 10.93
C THR A 42 -19.02 -12.49 11.35
N ALA A 43 -19.86 -13.10 10.49
CA ALA A 43 -21.26 -13.35 10.82
C ALA A 43 -21.42 -14.29 12.03
N GLU A 44 -20.43 -15.16 12.26
CA GLU A 44 -20.36 -16.10 13.39
C GLU A 44 -19.83 -15.45 14.68
N GLY A 45 -19.44 -14.18 14.64
CA GLY A 45 -18.92 -13.43 15.78
C GLY A 45 -17.41 -13.55 16.00
N GLU A 46 -16.67 -14.16 15.07
CA GLU A 46 -15.21 -14.28 15.17
C GLU A 46 -14.52 -12.97 14.80
N HIS A 47 -13.54 -12.54 15.60
CA HIS A 47 -12.64 -11.46 15.20
C HIS A 47 -11.63 -11.97 14.16
N ARG A 48 -11.58 -11.32 13.00
CA ARG A 48 -10.59 -11.58 11.96
C ARG A 48 -9.75 -10.35 11.68
N ARG A 49 -8.48 -10.60 11.38
CA ARG A 49 -7.50 -9.62 10.95
C ARG A 49 -6.81 -10.14 9.69
N GLU A 50 -6.71 -9.29 8.69
CA GLU A 50 -5.97 -9.56 7.46
C GLU A 50 -5.00 -8.41 7.18
N THR A 51 -3.82 -8.75 6.68
CA THR A 51 -2.81 -7.77 6.27
C THR A 51 -2.78 -7.70 4.75
N GLU A 52 -3.16 -6.55 4.21
CA GLU A 52 -3.01 -6.21 2.80
C GLU A 52 -1.64 -5.57 2.54
N TRP A 53 -0.99 -5.99 1.46
CA TRP A 53 0.34 -5.51 1.07
C TRP A 53 0.26 -4.69 -0.21
N PHE A 54 0.82 -3.48 -0.17
CA PHE A 54 0.90 -2.56 -1.30
C PHE A 54 2.36 -2.36 -1.68
N ASN A 55 2.64 -2.23 -2.98
CA ASN A 55 3.93 -1.75 -3.50
C ASN A 55 3.74 -0.33 -4.02
N VAL A 56 4.56 0.60 -3.54
CA VAL A 56 4.53 2.04 -3.86
C VAL A 56 5.86 2.46 -4.47
#